data_AF-A0A7V9TDZ5-F1
#
_entry.id   AF-A0A7V9TDZ5-F1
#
_cell.length_a   1.000
_cell.length_b   1.000
_cell.length_c   1.000
_cell.angle_alpha   90.00
_cell.angle_beta   90.00
_cell.angle_gamma   90.00
#
_symmetry.space_group_name_H-M   'P 1'
#
loop_
_entity.id
_entity.type
_entity.pdbx_description
1 polymer ?
#
loop_
_entity_poly.entity_id
_entity_poly.type
_entity_poly.pdbx_seq_one_letter_code
_entity_poly.pdbx_strand_id
1 'polypeptide(L)'
;YRKKYNKKQVDNIIRQLESSSNDFRRNFDRALDRSRIDGTEREDNFNSRVRRFEESLNTLRGEFNRRDDWWESRNNVQQMLEAARPVSVMMNNRRLGGNLESQWRRLRRNVNKLAGTYNLPLV
;
A
#
# COMPACT_ATOMS: atom_id res chain seq x y z
N TYR A 1 22.70 1.88 -18.79
CA TYR A 1 21.42 2.33 -18.20
C TYR A 1 21.67 3.47 -17.22
N ARG A 2 21.33 4.73 -17.57
CA ARG A 2 21.43 5.86 -16.63
C ARG A 2 20.27 5.74 -15.63
N LYS A 3 20.56 5.46 -14.36
CA LYS A 3 19.53 5.29 -13.31
C LYS A 3 18.66 6.55 -13.23
N LYS A 4 17.41 6.46 -13.71
CA LYS A 4 16.41 7.56 -13.65
C LYS A 4 16.07 7.98 -12.21
N TYR A 5 16.30 7.08 -11.27
CA TYR A 5 16.06 7.27 -9.84
C TYR A 5 17.27 6.86 -9.00
N ASN A 6 17.46 7.54 -7.87
CA ASN A 6 18.46 7.18 -6.85
C ASN A 6 17.78 6.62 -5.58
N LYS A 7 18.58 5.99 -4.71
CA LYS A 7 18.10 5.38 -3.46
C LYS A 7 17.30 6.36 -2.60
N LYS A 8 17.74 7.61 -2.45
CA LYS A 8 17.06 8.64 -1.65
C LYS A 8 15.67 8.99 -2.21
N GLN A 9 15.52 9.06 -3.53
CA GLN A 9 14.22 9.33 -4.16
C GLN A 9 13.24 8.18 -3.93
N VAL A 10 13.71 6.93 -4.05
CA VAL A 10 12.88 5.75 -3.80
C VAL A 10 12.54 5.62 -2.31
N ASP A 11 13.51 5.89 -1.43
CA ASP A 11 13.34 5.93 0.02
C ASP A 11 12.19 6.85 0.44
N ASN A 12 12.18 8.06 -0.10
CA ASN A 12 11.13 9.05 0.18
C ASN A 12 9.73 8.56 -0.24
N ILE A 13 9.63 7.87 -1.38
CA ILE A 13 8.35 7.31 -1.85
C ILE A 13 7.89 6.20 -0.89
N ILE A 14 8.79 5.32 -0.46
CA ILE A 14 8.47 4.22 0.46
C ILE A 14 8.03 4.76 1.82
N ARG A 15 8.73 5.76 2.39
CA ARG A 15 8.32 6.40 3.66
C ARG A 15 6.94 7.03 3.58
N GLN A 16 6.65 7.73 2.48
CA GLN A 16 5.35 8.34 2.26
C GLN A 16 4.24 7.28 2.16
N LEU A 17 4.51 6.15 1.50
CA LEU A 17 3.60 5.01 1.40
C LEU A 17 3.33 4.38 2.77
N GLU A 18 4.38 4.08 3.53
CA GLU A 18 4.28 3.51 4.89
C GLU A 18 3.42 4.39 5.80
N SER A 19 3.75 5.68 5.93
CA SER A 19 2.97 6.61 6.76
C SER A 19 1.52 6.71 6.31
N SER A 20 1.28 6.85 5.00
CA SER A 20 -0.07 6.96 4.46
C SER A 20 -0.87 5.67 4.63
N SER A 21 -0.20 4.51 4.56
CA SER A 21 -0.82 3.20 4.75
C SER A 21 -1.22 2.99 6.21
N ASN A 22 -0.40 3.44 7.15
CA ASN A 22 -0.72 3.40 8.58
C ASN A 22 -1.94 4.26 8.93
N ASP A 23 -2.03 5.46 8.35
CA ASP A 23 -3.20 6.32 8.50
C ASP A 23 -4.44 5.71 7.86
N PHE A 24 -4.29 5.18 6.64
CA PHE A 24 -5.37 4.51 5.93
C PHE A 24 -5.90 3.30 6.70
N ARG A 25 -5.03 2.41 7.19
CA ARG A 25 -5.40 1.25 8.01
C ARG A 25 -6.21 1.67 9.23
N ARG A 26 -5.70 2.64 9.99
CA ARG A 26 -6.39 3.15 11.20
C ARG A 26 -7.75 3.77 10.90
N ASN A 27 -7.87 4.49 9.80
CA ASN A 27 -9.15 5.10 9.40
C ASN A 27 -10.11 4.07 8.81
N PHE A 28 -9.59 3.04 8.15
CA PHE A 28 -10.35 1.97 7.54
C PHE A 28 -11.02 1.11 8.60
N ASP A 29 -10.24 0.68 9.60
CA ASP A 29 -10.69 -0.06 10.79
C ASP A 29 -11.88 0.66 11.46
N ARG A 30 -11.68 1.93 11.85
CA ARG A 30 -12.73 2.77 12.45
C ARG A 30 -13.97 2.98 11.57
N ALA A 31 -13.83 2.90 10.25
CA ALA A 31 -14.97 3.05 9.35
C ALA A 31 -15.76 1.74 9.25
N LEU A 32 -15.09 0.59 9.37
CA LEU A 32 -15.75 -0.72 9.42
C LEU A 32 -16.46 -0.93 10.76
N ASP A 33 -15.84 -0.56 11.89
CA ASP A 33 -16.47 -0.57 13.22
C ASP A 33 -17.78 0.24 13.27
N ARG A 34 -17.95 1.22 12.37
CA ARG A 34 -19.14 2.09 12.27
C ARG A 34 -20.08 1.70 11.14
N SER A 35 -19.81 0.59 10.48
CA SER A 35 -20.54 0.14 9.30
C SER A 35 -21.53 -0.97 9.65
N ARG A 36 -22.36 -1.34 8.68
CA ARG A 36 -23.30 -2.47 8.81
C ARG A 36 -22.62 -3.84 8.78
N ILE A 37 -21.31 -3.90 8.55
CA ILE A 37 -20.54 -5.14 8.54
C ILE A 37 -19.64 -5.31 9.77
N ASP A 38 -19.75 -4.39 10.73
CA ASP A 38 -19.14 -4.52 12.06
C ASP A 38 -19.53 -5.86 12.71
N GLY A 39 -18.55 -6.55 13.29
CA GLY A 39 -18.69 -7.85 13.93
C GLY A 39 -18.95 -9.02 12.97
N THR A 40 -18.69 -8.87 11.68
CA THR A 40 -18.90 -9.93 10.67
C THR A 40 -17.59 -10.48 10.10
N GLU A 41 -17.62 -11.73 9.65
CA GLU A 41 -16.50 -12.37 8.95
C GLU A 41 -16.02 -11.59 7.71
N ARG A 42 -16.93 -10.76 7.15
CA ARG A 42 -16.65 -9.87 6.02
C ARG A 42 -15.77 -8.71 6.41
N GLU A 43 -15.97 -8.13 7.59
CA GLU A 43 -15.09 -7.10 8.14
C GLU A 43 -13.70 -7.69 8.42
N ASP A 44 -13.62 -8.86 9.06
CA ASP A 44 -12.35 -9.53 9.32
C ASP A 44 -11.54 -9.78 8.05
N ASN A 45 -12.22 -10.26 7.00
CA ASN A 45 -11.60 -10.48 5.69
C ASN A 45 -11.02 -9.18 5.12
N PHE A 46 -11.70 -8.05 5.34
CA PHE A 46 -11.31 -6.74 4.81
C PHE A 46 -10.16 -6.12 5.58
N ASN A 47 -10.27 -6.13 6.91
CA ASN A 47 -9.20 -5.72 7.80
C ASN A 47 -7.94 -6.55 7.57
N SER A 48 -8.07 -7.86 7.32
CA SER A 48 -6.94 -8.72 6.97
C SER A 48 -6.25 -8.30 5.67
N ARG A 49 -7.00 -7.93 4.62
CA ARG A 49 -6.40 -7.45 3.35
C ARG A 49 -5.63 -6.15 3.54
N VAL A 50 -6.20 -5.18 4.25
CA VAL A 50 -5.54 -3.88 4.49
C VAL A 50 -4.32 -4.05 5.39
N ARG A 51 -4.41 -4.93 6.40
CA ARG A 51 -3.28 -5.28 7.27
C ARG A 51 -2.14 -5.92 6.49
N ARG A 52 -2.42 -6.93 5.64
CA ARG A 52 -1.39 -7.56 4.79
C ARG A 52 -0.69 -6.56 3.87
N PHE A 53 -1.44 -5.60 3.31
CA PHE A 53 -0.85 -4.53 2.51
C PHE A 53 0.10 -3.65 3.33
N GLU A 54 -0.30 -3.23 4.53
CA GLU A 54 0.54 -2.42 5.42
C GLU A 54 1.78 -3.19 5.92
N GLU A 55 1.62 -4.44 6.33
CA GLU A 55 2.73 -5.32 6.72
C GLU A 55 3.74 -5.52 5.57
N SER A 56 3.26 -5.65 4.32
CA SER A 56 4.13 -5.75 3.15
C SER A 56 4.94 -4.47 2.90
N LEU A 57 4.37 -3.30 3.20
CA LEU A 57 5.07 -2.01 3.14
C LEU A 57 6.12 -1.88 4.24
N ASN A 58 5.82 -2.31 5.46
CA ASN A 58 6.79 -2.32 6.56
C ASN A 58 7.96 -3.26 6.25
N THR A 59 7.68 -4.43 5.68
CA THR A 59 8.69 -5.39 5.23
C THR A 59 9.55 -4.78 4.12
N LEU A 60 8.92 -4.18 3.10
CA LEU A 60 9.62 -3.46 2.04
C LEU A 60 10.53 -2.36 2.61
N ARG A 61 10.03 -1.57 3.58
CA ARG A 61 10.79 -0.50 4.24
C ARG A 61 12.03 -1.06 4.95
N GLY A 62 11.86 -2.10 5.76
CA GLY A 62 12.95 -2.74 6.48
C GLY A 62 14.02 -3.28 5.54
N GLU A 63 13.61 -4.02 4.52
CA GLU A 63 14.53 -4.57 3.51
C GLU A 63 15.21 -3.50 2.66
N PHE A 64 14.49 -2.44 2.29
CA PHE A 64 15.05 -1.34 1.52
C PHE A 64 16.16 -0.62 2.29
N ASN A 65 15.99 -0.44 3.60
CA ASN A 65 16.99 0.21 4.45
C ASN A 65 18.27 -0.63 4.58
N ARG A 66 18.15 -1.97 4.52
CA ARG A 66 19.28 -2.90 4.63
C ARG A 66 20.12 -3.02 3.35
N ARG A 67 19.57 -2.65 2.18
CA ARG A 67 20.20 -2.85 0.87
C ARG A 67 20.87 -1.59 0.38
N ASP A 68 22.02 -1.71 -0.29
CA ASP A 68 22.76 -0.56 -0.81
C ASP A 68 22.20 -0.03 -2.13
N ASP A 69 21.72 -0.92 -3.00
CA ASP A 69 21.02 -0.54 -4.21
C ASP A 69 19.50 -0.65 -4.05
N TRP A 70 18.79 0.39 -4.48
CA TRP A 70 17.33 0.40 -4.45
C TRP A 70 16.74 -0.72 -5.29
N TRP A 71 17.38 -1.04 -6.43
CA TRP A 71 16.89 -2.05 -7.37
C TRP A 71 16.79 -3.45 -6.76
N GLU A 72 17.61 -3.78 -5.77
CA GLU A 72 17.58 -5.08 -5.10
C GLU A 72 16.27 -5.36 -4.35
N SER A 73 15.53 -4.31 -3.98
CA SER A 73 14.23 -4.45 -3.30
C SER A 73 13.06 -4.72 -4.27
N ARG A 74 13.32 -4.91 -5.57
CA ARG A 74 12.30 -5.13 -6.59
C ARG A 74 11.32 -6.26 -6.25
N ASN A 75 11.80 -7.37 -5.69
CA ASN A 75 10.95 -8.50 -5.29
C ASN A 75 9.99 -8.12 -4.15
N ASN A 76 10.46 -7.30 -3.21
CA ASN A 76 9.62 -6.81 -2.11
C ASN A 76 8.57 -5.82 -2.61
N VAL A 77 8.91 -4.98 -3.60
CA VAL A 77 7.94 -4.11 -4.27
C VAL A 77 6.88 -4.94 -4.99
N GLN A 78 7.26 -6.05 -5.63
CA GLN A 78 6.30 -6.95 -6.27
C GLN A 78 5.32 -7.56 -5.24
N GLN A 79 5.82 -8.06 -4.10
CA GLN A 79 4.97 -8.58 -3.02
C GLN A 79 4.00 -7.52 -2.48
N MET A 80 4.47 -6.28 -2.32
CA MET A 80 3.62 -5.16 -1.91
C MET A 80 2.51 -4.87 -2.93
N LEU A 81 2.82 -4.93 -4.24
CA LEU A 81 1.82 -4.78 -5.30
C LEU A 81 0.79 -5.91 -5.29
N GLU A 82 1.22 -7.14 -5.05
CA GLU A 82 0.32 -8.30 -4.92
C GLU A 82 -0.65 -8.12 -3.74
N ALA A 83 -0.18 -7.59 -2.61
CA ALA A 83 -1.03 -7.26 -1.46
C ALA A 83 -1.96 -6.05 -1.71
N ALA A 84 -1.53 -5.07 -2.53
CA ALA A 84 -2.34 -3.89 -2.86
C ALA A 84 -3.53 -4.19 -3.78
N ARG A 85 -3.42 -5.18 -4.68
CA ARG A 85 -4.48 -5.56 -5.64
C ARG A 85 -5.84 -5.87 -4.98
N PRO A 86 -5.95 -6.77 -3.99
CA PRO A 86 -7.24 -7.06 -3.36
C PRO A 86 -7.83 -5.84 -2.63
N VAL A 87 -6.99 -4.93 -2.13
CA VAL A 87 -7.44 -3.65 -1.55
C VAL A 87 -8.00 -2.74 -2.64
N SER A 88 -7.34 -2.65 -3.80
CA SER A 88 -7.81 -1.88 -4.97
C SER A 88 -9.21 -2.32 -5.42
N VAL A 89 -9.40 -3.63 -5.60
CA VAL A 89 -10.70 -4.20 -5.99
C VAL A 89 -11.78 -3.89 -4.94
N MET A 90 -11.46 -4.05 -3.66
CA MET A 90 -12.39 -3.78 -2.56
C MET A 90 -12.81 -2.30 -2.52
N MET A 91 -11.85 -1.38 -2.63
CA MET A 91 -12.10 0.07 -2.61
C MET A 91 -12.85 0.57 -3.86
N ASN A 92 -12.67 -0.08 -5.02
CA ASN A 92 -13.41 0.27 -6.23
C ASN A 92 -14.87 -0.21 -6.16
N ASN A 93 -15.11 -1.36 -5.53
CA ASN A 93 -16.45 -1.96 -5.47
C ASN A 93 -17.33 -1.39 -4.35
N ARG A 94 -16.77 -0.58 -3.44
CA ARG A 94 -17.48 -0.12 -2.25
C ARG A 94 -17.28 1.35 -1.96
N ARG A 95 -18.38 2.02 -1.61
CA ARG A 95 -18.37 3.34 -1.01
C ARG A 95 -18.13 3.20 0.48
N LEU A 96 -16.86 3.21 0.89
CA LEU A 96 -16.44 3.22 2.30
C LEU A 96 -16.34 4.64 2.88
N GLY A 97 -16.81 5.65 2.13
CA GLY A 97 -16.83 7.05 2.52
C GLY A 97 -15.76 7.89 1.82
N GLY A 98 -16.07 9.17 1.57
CA GLY A 98 -15.23 10.05 0.74
C GLY A 98 -13.81 10.26 1.27
N ASN A 99 -13.62 10.21 2.59
CA ASN A 99 -12.29 10.32 3.19
C ASN A 99 -11.40 9.10 2.86
N LEU A 100 -11.92 7.88 3.03
CA LEU A 100 -11.16 6.65 2.76
C LEU A 100 -10.86 6.48 1.27
N GLU A 101 -11.81 6.81 0.41
CA GLU A 101 -11.56 6.81 -1.03
C GLU A 101 -10.47 7.80 -1.43
N SER A 102 -10.45 8.99 -0.82
CA SER A 102 -9.40 10.00 -1.07
C SER A 102 -8.03 9.50 -0.61
N GLN A 103 -7.95 8.89 0.57
CA GLN A 103 -6.72 8.28 1.10
C GLN A 103 -6.23 7.15 0.20
N TRP A 104 -7.13 6.24 -0.20
CA TRP A 104 -6.80 5.15 -1.12
C TRP A 104 -6.35 5.66 -2.49
N ARG A 105 -7.02 6.67 -3.06
CA ARG A 105 -6.60 7.28 -4.34
C ARG A 105 -5.18 7.85 -4.25
N ARG A 106 -4.81 8.46 -3.12
CA ARG A 106 -3.44 8.96 -2.88
C ARG A 106 -2.43 7.81 -2.78
N LEU A 107 -2.75 6.78 -1.98
CA LEU A 107 -1.93 5.58 -1.85
C LEU A 107 -1.70 4.89 -3.19
N ARG A 108 -2.78 4.59 -3.92
CA ARG A 108 -2.73 3.93 -5.23
C ARG A 108 -1.84 4.68 -6.23
N ARG A 109 -1.90 6.01 -6.26
CA ARG A 109 -0.99 6.81 -7.11
C ARG A 109 0.47 6.62 -6.73
N ASN A 110 0.80 6.62 -5.44
CA ASN A 110 2.17 6.42 -4.97
C ASN A 110 2.66 4.98 -5.17
N VAL A 111 1.78 3.98 -4.99
CA VAL A 111 2.05 2.57 -5.29
C VAL A 111 2.37 2.42 -6.78
N ASN A 112 1.56 3.01 -7.66
CA ASN A 112 1.77 2.96 -9.11
C ASN A 112 3.02 3.73 -9.54
N LYS A 113 3.37 4.83 -8.87
CA LYS A 113 4.64 5.54 -9.07
C LYS A 113 5.84 4.66 -8.69
N LEU A 114 5.74 3.91 -7.60
CA LEU A 114 6.78 2.97 -7.19
C LEU A 114 6.87 1.81 -8.19
N ALA A 115 5.75 1.22 -8.59
CA ALA A 115 5.70 0.15 -9.60
C ALA A 115 6.38 0.58 -10.90
N GLY A 116 6.06 1.76 -11.43
CA GLY A 116 6.70 2.33 -12.62
C GLY A 116 8.19 2.64 -12.43
N THR A 117 8.65 2.86 -11.20
CA THR A 117 10.09 3.03 -10.89
C THR A 117 10.84 1.70 -11.01
N TYR A 118 10.19 0.57 -10.70
CA TYR A 118 10.75 -0.78 -10.77
C TYR A 118 10.39 -1.56 -12.04
N ASN A 119 9.74 -0.92 -13.01
CA ASN A 119 9.18 -1.55 -14.21
C ASN A 119 8.28 -2.76 -13.86
N LEU A 120 7.36 -2.57 -12.92
CA LEU A 120 6.40 -3.55 -12.45
C LEU A 120 4.96 -3.18 -12.87
N PRO A 121 4.03 -4.17 -12.93
CA PRO A 121 2.63 -3.90 -13.24
C PRO A 121 1.95 -2.99 -12.20
N LEU A 122 1.03 -2.14 -12.67
CA LEU A 122 0.24 -1.23 -11.83
C LEU A 122 -0.92 -1.96 -11.12
N VAL A 123 -1.55 -1.29 -10.14
CA VAL A 123 -2.71 -1.75 -9.36
C VAL A 123 -3.90 -0.81 -9.40
#